data_AF-A0A257GUL3-F1
#
_entry.id   AF-A0A257GUL3-F1
#
_cell.length_a   1.000
_cell.length_b   1.000
_cell.length_c   1.000
_cell.angle_alpha   90.00
_cell.angle_beta   90.00
_cell.angle_gamma   90.00
#
_symmetry.space_group_name_H-M   'P 1'
#
loop_
_entity.id
_entity.type
_entity.pdbx_description
1 polymer ?
#
loop_
_entity_poly.entity_id
_entity_poly.type
_entity_poly.pdbx_seq_one_letter_code
_entity_poly.pdbx_strand_id
1 'polypeptide(L)' 'PMGIKVLALPGTHLHLYGKSKANKGRKMGHLNITGATIAEVRATAAMAAKILGIKAFAQLKAADPKTVKAAR' A
#
# COMPACT_ATOMS: atom_id res chain seq x y z
N PRO A 1 -3.26 8.20 15.58
CA PRO A 1 -2.95 6.88 14.98
C PRO A 1 -2.95 6.92 13.44
N MET A 2 -1.92 6.38 12.77
CA MET A 2 -1.76 6.43 11.30
C MET A 2 -2.90 5.75 10.52
N GLY A 3 -3.53 4.71 11.09
CA GLY A 3 -4.65 3.99 10.45
C GLY A 3 -5.86 4.87 10.13
N ILE A 4 -6.19 5.85 10.99
CA ILE A 4 -7.32 6.78 10.76
C ILE A 4 -7.04 7.69 9.56
N LYS A 5 -5.78 8.10 9.39
CA LYS A 5 -5.40 9.02 8.30
C LYS A 5 -5.48 8.36 6.92
N VAL A 6 -5.24 7.06 6.82
CA VAL A 6 -5.39 6.33 5.55
C VAL A 6 -6.86 6.17 5.19
N LEU A 7 -7.72 5.87 6.16
CA LEU A 7 -9.16 5.72 5.95
C LEU A 7 -9.85 7.03 5.52
N ALA A 8 -9.22 8.18 5.75
CA ALA A 8 -9.71 9.47 5.28
C ALA A 8 -9.43 9.71 3.78
N LEU A 9 -8.61 8.89 3.12
CA LEU A 9 -8.34 9.01 1.70
C LEU A 9 -9.51 8.45 0.87
N PRO A 10 -9.89 9.11 -0.24
CA PRO A 10 -11.02 8.69 -1.06
C PRO A 10 -10.77 7.30 -1.67
N GLY A 11 -11.82 6.48 -1.70
CA GLY A 11 -11.80 5.16 -2.32
C GLY A 11 -10.86 4.14 -1.64
N THR A 12 -10.45 4.40 -0.40
CA THR A 12 -9.57 3.49 0.36
C THR A 12 -10.36 2.53 1.24
N HIS A 13 -10.01 1.25 1.15
CA HIS A 13 -10.62 0.18 1.94
C HIS A 13 -9.52 -0.62 2.63
N LEU A 14 -9.37 -0.41 3.94
CA LEU A 14 -8.36 -1.09 4.76
C LEU A 14 -8.95 -2.38 5.34
N HIS A 15 -8.32 -3.51 5.02
CA HIS A 15 -8.67 -4.82 5.56
C HIS A 15 -7.56 -5.33 6.46
N LEU A 16 -7.81 -5.38 7.76
CA LEU A 16 -6.90 -5.96 8.74
C LEU A 16 -7.28 -7.41 9.04
N TYR A 17 -6.30 -8.29 9.16
CA TYR A 17 -6.56 -9.72 9.39
C TYR A 17 -6.80 -10.09 10.87
N GLY A 18 -7.07 -9.13 11.74
CA GLY A 18 -7.31 -9.39 13.18
C GLY A 18 -6.11 -9.98 13.94
N LYS A 19 -4.91 -9.85 13.36
CA LYS A 19 -3.68 -10.44 13.90
C LYS A 19 -3.14 -9.58 15.04
N SER A 20 -3.02 -10.15 16.23
CA SER A 20 -2.57 -9.45 17.44
C SER A 20 -1.09 -9.01 17.42
N LYS A 21 -0.20 -9.81 16.82
CA LYS A 21 1.24 -9.53 16.78
C LYS A 21 1.77 -9.29 15.37
N ALA A 22 2.43 -8.16 15.16
CA ALA A 22 3.21 -7.89 13.96
C ALA A 22 4.59 -8.57 14.06
N ASN A 23 4.98 -9.30 13.01
CA ASN A 23 6.31 -9.92 12.87
C ASN A 23 6.91 -9.52 11.52
N LYS A 24 8.24 -9.54 11.40
CA LYS A 24 8.95 -9.23 10.14
C LYS A 24 8.43 -10.15 9.00
N GLY A 25 8.06 -9.54 7.87
CA GLY A 25 7.52 -10.26 6.70
C GLY A 25 6.08 -10.75 6.84
N ARG A 26 5.44 -10.58 8.00
CA ARG A 26 4.06 -11.04 8.22
C ARG A 26 3.06 -10.05 7.63
N LYS A 27 2.25 -10.50 6.67
CA LYS A 27 1.13 -9.71 6.14
C LYS A 27 0.07 -9.50 7.23
N MET A 28 -0.11 -8.24 7.63
CA MET A 28 -1.06 -7.83 8.69
C MET A 28 -2.42 -7.40 8.15
N GLY A 29 -2.49 -7.12 6.85
CA GLY A 29 -3.70 -6.69 6.16
C GLY A 29 -3.37 -6.33 4.72
N HIS A 30 -4.33 -5.69 4.07
CA HIS A 30 -4.16 -5.08 2.75
C HIS A 30 -5.02 -3.81 2.64
N LEU A 31 -4.68 -2.97 1.67
CA LEU A 31 -5.39 -1.74 1.37
C LEU A 31 -5.79 -1.80 -0.10
N ASN A 32 -7.10 -1.73 -0.37
CA ASN A 32 -7.62 -1.57 -1.71
C ASN A 32 -7.91 -0.09 -1.96
N ILE A 33 -7.58 0.39 -3.17
CA ILE A 33 -7.77 1.79 -3.57
C ILE A 33 -8.50 1.80 -4.91
N THR A 34 -9.60 2.54 -4.96
CA THR A 34 -10.43 2.73 -6.15
C THR A 34 -10.52 4.22 -6.49
N GLY A 35 -10.75 4.54 -7.76
CA GLY A 35 -10.82 5.91 -8.26
C GLY A 35 -11.28 5.92 -9.71
N ALA A 36 -11.64 7.09 -10.23
CA ALA A 36 -12.16 7.21 -11.59
C ALA A 36 -11.05 7.02 -12.64
N THR A 37 -9.81 7.36 -12.28
CA THR A 37 -8.65 7.23 -13.15
C THR A 37 -7.49 6.49 -12.50
N ILE A 38 -6.64 5.86 -13.31
CA ILE A 38 -5.40 5.22 -12.84
C ILE A 38 -4.48 6.24 -12.16
N ALA A 39 -4.47 7.49 -12.64
CA ALA A 39 -3.66 8.57 -12.08
C ALA A 39 -4.08 8.89 -10.63
N GLU A 40 -5.38 9.03 -10.37
CA GLU A 40 -5.93 9.24 -9.02
C GLU A 40 -5.60 8.08 -8.08
N VAL A 41 -5.79 6.84 -8.54
CA VAL A 41 -5.47 5.64 -7.75
C VAL A 41 -3.99 5.63 -7.37
N ARG A 42 -3.10 5.95 -8.31
CA ARG A 42 -1.65 6.01 -8.05
C ARG A 42 -1.27 7.13 -7.09
N ALA A 43 -1.86 8.32 -7.23
CA ALA A 43 -1.63 9.44 -6.33
C ALA A 43 -2.07 9.09 -4.89
N THR A 44 -3.25 8.49 -4.77
CA THR A 44 -3.81 8.04 -3.48
C THR A 44 -2.96 6.93 -2.85
N ALA A 45 -2.48 5.98 -3.64
CA ALA A 45 -1.55 4.94 -3.18
C ALA A 45 -0.23 5.53 -2.66
N ALA A 46 0.31 6.56 -3.33
CA ALA A 46 1.53 7.24 -2.87
C ALA A 46 1.30 8.00 -1.55
N MET A 47 0.16 8.67 -1.40
CA MET A 47 -0.23 9.33 -0.14
C MET A 47 -0.38 8.30 0.99
N ALA A 48 -1.09 7.20 0.74
CA ALA A 48 -1.26 6.11 1.71
C ALA A 48 0.10 5.52 2.15
N ALA A 49 1.01 5.28 1.21
CA ALA A 49 2.36 4.77 1.50
C ALA A 49 3.15 5.73 2.41
N LYS A 50 3.07 7.05 2.15
CA LYS A 50 3.71 8.08 2.99
C LYS A 50 3.12 8.11 4.41
N ILE A 51 1.79 7.99 4.54
CA ILE A 51 1.12 7.94 5.85
C ILE A 51 1.51 6.70 6.63
N LEU A 52 1.62 5.55 5.96
CA LEU A 52 1.96 4.26 6.56
C LEU A 52 3.47 4.06 6.80
N GLY A 53 4.32 4.96 6.29
CA GLY A 53 5.77 4.83 6.39
C GLY A 53 6.34 3.64 5.60
N ILE A 54 5.67 3.21 4.52
CA ILE A 54 6.11 2.10 3.67
C ILE A 54 6.59 2.61 2.32
N LYS A 55 7.52 1.87 1.69
CA LYS A 55 8.02 2.22 0.35
C LYS A 55 6.88 2.14 -0.66
N ALA A 56 6.63 3.24 -1.38
CA ALA A 56 5.58 3.28 -2.39
C ALA A 56 5.94 2.37 -3.57
N PHE A 57 4.94 1.68 -4.14
CA PHE A 57 5.17 0.82 -5.31
C PHE A 57 5.69 1.61 -6.53
N ALA A 58 5.32 2.89 -6.66
CA ALA A 58 5.89 3.78 -7.69
C ALA A 58 7.42 3.92 -7.58
N GLN A 59 7.99 3.81 -6.37
CA GLN A 59 9.42 3.83 -6.10
C GLN A 59 10.10 2.45 -6.26
N LEU A 60 9.32 1.38 -6.49
CA LEU A 60 9.85 0.04 -6.71
C LEU A 60 10.19 -0.20 -8.20
N LYS A 61 9.50 0.43 -9.15
CA LYS A 61 9.83 0.31 -10.59
C LYS A 61 11.08 1.08 -11.03
N ALA A 62 11.54 2.04 -10.23
CA ALA A 62 12.84 2.69 -10.43
C ALA A 62 14.02 1.87 -9.88
N ALA A 63 13.76 0.75 -9.20
CA ALA A 63 14.77 -0.12 -8.64
C ALA A 63 14.88 -1.42 -9.47
N ASP A 64 15.90 -1.43 -10.34
CA ASP A 64 16.57 -2.58 -10.94
C ASP A 64 15.72 -3.59 -11.78
N PRO A 65 15.85 -3.60 -13.12
CA PRO A 65 15.13 -4.53 -14.00
C PRO A 65 15.47 -6.02 -13.81
N LYS A 66 16.42 -6.39 -12.94
CA LYS A 66 16.80 -7.80 -12.68
C LYS A 66 15.92 -8.56 -11.69
N THR A 67 14.93 -7.94 -11.03
CA THR A 67 14.16 -8.60 -9.95
C THR A 67 12.81 -9.20 -10.36
N VAL A 68 12.41 -9.18 -11.63
CA VAL A 68 11.08 -9.67 -12.08
C VAL A 68 10.98 -11.20 -12.18
N LYS A 69 12.07 -11.96 -11.96
CA LYS A 69 12.09 -13.41 -12.25
C LYS A 69 11.67 -14.35 -11.11
N ALA A 70 10.88 -13.90 -10.13
CA ALA A 70 10.41 -14.77 -9.06
C ALA A 70 9.00 -14.39 -8.56
N ALA A 71 8.00 -14.46 -9.43
CA ALA A 71 6.59 -14.57 -9.02
C ALA A 71 5.78 -15.19 -10.16
N ARG A 72 5.91 -16.51 -10.32
CA ARG A 72 4.88 -17.35 -10.95
C ARG A 72 4.25 -18.20 -9.86
#